data_AF-A0A0N1FRS1-F1
#
_entry.id   AF-A0A0N1FRS1-F1
#
_cell.length_a   1.000
_cell.length_b   1.000
_cell.length_c   1.000
_cell.angle_alpha   90.00
_cell.angle_beta   90.00
_cell.angle_gamma   90.00
#
_symmetry.space_group_name_H-M   'P 1'
#
loop_
_entity.id
_entity.type
_entity.pdbx_description
1 polymer ?
#
loop_
_entity_poly.entity_id
_entity_poly.type
_entity_poly.pdbx_seq_one_letter_code
_entity_poly.pdbx_strand_id
1 'polypeptide(L)'
;MRAEDVERAGRATGAHTHSPLPVRVALAAAAERGGPLPELVIGDHGWVCGAGQLGFEAMGLADTDDPALFVGEAEGRVSVVVPLDDAVRSDYYRPLTRYVLNRACLSQ
;
A
#
# COMPACT_ATOMS: atom_id res chain seq x y z
N MET A 1 29.05 -17.20 -25.99
CA MET A 1 28.45 -16.13 -25.17
C MET A 1 27.62 -15.26 -26.09
N ARG A 2 26.33 -15.55 -26.23
CA ARG A 2 25.41 -14.67 -26.98
C ARG A 2 24.58 -13.89 -25.98
N ALA A 3 24.54 -12.59 -26.24
CA ALA A 3 23.96 -11.56 -25.41
C ALA A 3 22.48 -11.41 -25.78
N GLU A 4 21.64 -12.28 -25.25
CA GLU A 4 20.18 -12.14 -25.40
C GLU A 4 19.48 -13.02 -24.39
N ASP A 5 19.63 -12.68 -23.10
CA ASP A 5 18.79 -13.13 -21.98
C ASP A 5 18.87 -12.11 -20.82
N VAL A 6 18.90 -10.81 -21.15
CA VAL A 6 18.53 -9.80 -20.15
C VAL A 6 17.00 -9.68 -20.21
N GLU A 7 16.34 -10.69 -19.64
CA GLU A 7 14.96 -10.63 -19.21
C GLU A 7 14.71 -9.25 -18.59
N ARG A 8 13.77 -8.52 -19.18
CA ARG A 8 13.49 -7.12 -18.88
C ARG A 8 13.04 -7.00 -17.42
N ALA A 9 13.98 -6.71 -16.52
CA ALA A 9 13.82 -6.56 -15.07
C ALA A 9 12.85 -5.44 -14.60
N GLY A 10 12.00 -4.91 -15.48
CA GLY A 10 11.01 -3.86 -15.20
C GLY A 10 9.60 -4.21 -15.67
N ARG A 11 9.25 -5.50 -15.79
CA ARG A 11 7.92 -5.97 -16.21
C ARG A 11 7.24 -6.98 -15.28
N ALA A 12 7.91 -7.47 -14.25
CA ALA A 12 7.23 -8.27 -13.25
C ALA A 12 6.27 -7.34 -12.49
N THR A 13 4.98 -7.67 -12.46
CA THR A 13 4.06 -7.13 -11.47
C THR A 13 4.72 -7.30 -10.10
N GLY A 14 4.75 -6.25 -9.28
CA GLY A 14 5.25 -6.37 -7.90
C GLY A 14 4.59 -7.55 -7.20
N ALA A 15 5.30 -8.18 -6.26
CA ALA A 15 4.71 -9.26 -5.49
C ALA A 15 3.48 -8.74 -4.74
N HIS A 16 2.31 -9.25 -5.09
CA HIS A 16 1.01 -8.87 -4.53
C HIS A 16 0.45 -10.01 -3.69
N THR A 17 -0.08 -9.71 -2.50
CA THR A 17 -0.72 -10.72 -1.67
C THR A 17 -1.81 -10.13 -0.79
N HIS A 18 -2.93 -10.86 -0.73
CA HIS A 18 -4.04 -10.55 0.17
C HIS A 18 -3.77 -11.00 1.61
N SER A 19 -2.63 -11.67 1.84
CA SER A 19 -2.25 -12.18 3.15
C SER A 19 -1.76 -11.05 4.06
N PRO A 20 -2.19 -11.00 5.33
CA PRO A 20 -1.65 -10.06 6.31
C PRO A 20 -0.26 -10.48 6.82
N LEU A 21 0.28 -11.61 6.38
CA LEU A 21 1.54 -12.15 6.88
C LEU A 21 2.74 -11.21 6.67
N PRO A 22 2.95 -10.59 5.47
CA PRO A 22 4.12 -9.74 5.25
C PRO A 22 4.17 -8.54 6.20
N VAL A 23 3.04 -7.85 6.41
CA VAL A 23 2.98 -6.70 7.32
C VAL A 23 3.20 -7.11 8.77
N ARG A 24 2.66 -8.27 9.19
CA ARG A 24 2.88 -8.81 10.54
C ARG A 24 4.36 -9.11 10.78
N VAL A 25 5.03 -9.73 9.81
CA VAL A 25 6.47 -10.01 9.88
C VAL A 25 7.28 -8.72 9.94
N ALA A 26 6.96 -7.74 9.09
CA ALA A 26 7.67 -6.46 9.05
C ALA A 26 7.53 -5.68 10.37
N LEU A 27 6.31 -5.59 10.92
CA LEU A 27 6.03 -4.90 12.18
C LEU A 27 6.61 -5.63 13.38
N ALA A 28 6.57 -6.97 13.41
CA ALA A 28 7.23 -7.76 14.45
C ALA A 28 8.75 -7.53 14.46
N ALA A 29 9.39 -7.61 13.28
CA ALA A 29 10.82 -7.35 13.15
C ALA A 29 11.19 -5.91 13.53
N ALA A 30 10.31 -4.92 13.28
CA ALA A 30 10.51 -3.55 13.73
C ALA A 30 10.46 -3.43 15.26
N ALA A 31 9.50 -4.10 15.90
CA ALA A 31 9.38 -4.14 17.35
C ALA A 31 10.61 -4.81 18.01
N GLU A 32 11.09 -5.93 17.45
CA GLU A 32 12.26 -6.66 17.96
C GLU A 32 13.54 -5.82 17.95
N ARG A 33 13.70 -4.90 16.97
CA ARG A 33 14.85 -4.00 16.92
C ARG A 33 14.84 -2.91 18.01
N GLY A 34 13.73 -2.74 18.74
CA GLY A 34 13.62 -1.78 19.84
C GLY A 34 13.61 -0.31 19.43
N GLY A 35 13.44 -0.03 18.13
CA GLY A 35 13.29 1.34 17.62
C GLY A 35 11.83 1.82 17.65
N PRO A 36 11.58 3.08 17.25
CA PRO A 36 10.21 3.56 17.09
C PRO A 36 9.46 2.73 16.04
N LEU A 37 8.22 2.39 16.37
CA LEU A 37 7.29 1.76 15.45
C LEU A 37 6.67 2.80 14.51
N PRO A 38 6.19 2.41 13.32
CA PRO A 38 5.49 3.34 12.44
C PRO A 38 4.21 3.83 13.10
N GLU A 39 3.96 5.13 13.05
CA GLU A 39 2.69 5.71 13.50
C GLU A 39 1.58 5.52 12.46
N LEU A 40 1.95 5.36 11.17
CA LEU A 40 1.03 5.14 10.06
C LEU A 40 1.56 4.05 9.13
N VAL A 41 0.69 3.13 8.75
CA VAL A 41 0.94 2.14 7.69
C VAL A 41 0.14 2.50 6.45
N ILE A 42 0.83 2.63 5.32
CA ILE A 42 0.24 2.83 3.99
C ILE A 42 0.65 1.63 3.12
N GLY A 43 -0.32 0.98 2.49
CA GLY A 43 -0.05 -0.19 1.64
C GLY A 43 -1.27 -0.71 0.90
N ASP A 44 -1.12 -1.92 0.34
CA ASP A 44 -2.22 -2.69 -0.25
C ASP A 44 -3.17 -3.24 0.83
N HIS A 45 -4.21 -3.97 0.41
CA HIS A 45 -5.19 -4.54 1.33
C HIS A 45 -4.64 -5.56 2.32
N GLY A 46 -3.62 -6.36 1.97
CA GLY A 46 -2.98 -7.29 2.91
C GLY A 46 -2.27 -6.51 4.03
N TRP A 47 -1.58 -5.44 3.65
CA TRP A 47 -0.86 -4.58 4.58
C TRP A 47 -1.79 -3.76 5.47
N VAL A 48 -2.75 -3.06 4.87
CA VAL A 48 -3.64 -2.13 5.56
C VAL A 48 -4.57 -2.87 6.51
N CYS A 49 -5.22 -3.95 6.06
CA CYS A 49 -6.08 -4.74 6.94
C CYS A 49 -5.26 -5.44 8.04
N GLY A 50 -4.06 -5.95 7.72
CA GLY A 50 -3.18 -6.58 8.69
C GLY A 50 -2.68 -5.63 9.77
N ALA A 51 -2.28 -4.41 9.41
CA ALA A 51 -1.84 -3.39 10.36
C ALA A 51 -3.00 -2.86 11.22
N GLY A 52 -4.15 -2.58 10.60
CA GLY A 52 -5.35 -2.12 11.30
C GLY A 52 -5.84 -3.13 12.35
N GLN A 53 -5.78 -4.43 12.06
CA GLN A 53 -6.08 -5.48 13.03
C GLN A 53 -5.12 -5.52 14.22
N LEU A 54 -3.89 -5.03 14.06
CA LEU A 54 -2.89 -4.93 15.14
C LEU A 54 -2.99 -3.60 15.90
N GLY A 55 -3.91 -2.71 15.53
CA GLY A 55 -4.13 -1.42 16.18
C GLY A 55 -3.22 -0.30 15.71
N PHE A 56 -2.51 -0.47 14.58
CA PHE A 56 -1.78 0.62 13.94
C PHE A 56 -2.74 1.51 13.17
N GLU A 57 -2.46 2.82 13.11
CA GLU A 57 -3.13 3.68 12.16
C GLU A 57 -2.79 3.20 10.74
N ALA A 58 -3.81 2.98 9.92
CA ALA A 58 -3.64 2.42 8.60
C ALA A 58 -4.55 3.11 7.59
N MET A 59 -4.04 3.33 6.38
CA MET A 59 -4.83 3.83 5.26
C MET A 59 -4.36 3.23 3.95
N GLY A 60 -5.24 3.15 2.95
CA GLY A 60 -4.89 2.56 1.67
C GLY A 60 -5.76 3.01 0.52
N LEU A 61 -5.32 2.61 -0.68
CA LEU A 61 -6.08 2.69 -1.92
C LEU A 61 -6.84 1.38 -2.08
N ALA A 62 -8.08 1.42 -2.58
CA ALA A 62 -8.86 0.22 -2.87
C ALA A 62 -9.61 0.36 -4.19
N ASP A 63 -9.45 -0.64 -5.06
CA ASP A 63 -10.32 -0.83 -6.21
C ASP A 63 -11.62 -1.53 -5.78
N THR A 64 -12.57 -1.59 -6.69
CA THR A 64 -13.91 -2.18 -6.53
C THR A 64 -13.88 -3.67 -6.19
N ASP A 65 -12.79 -4.38 -6.49
CA ASP A 65 -12.58 -5.78 -6.13
C ASP A 65 -11.78 -5.99 -4.82
N ASP A 66 -11.49 -4.90 -4.09
CA ASP A 66 -10.83 -4.89 -2.78
C ASP A 66 -11.78 -4.48 -1.62
N PRO A 67 -12.87 -5.24 -1.36
CA PRO A 67 -13.87 -4.86 -0.37
C PRO A 67 -13.35 -4.82 1.07
N ALA A 68 -12.24 -5.51 1.35
CA ALA A 68 -11.70 -5.65 2.71
C ALA A 68 -11.29 -4.32 3.34
N LEU A 69 -10.76 -3.37 2.55
CA LEU A 69 -10.42 -2.04 3.07
C LEU A 69 -11.66 -1.28 3.50
N PHE A 70 -12.67 -1.22 2.63
CA PHE A 70 -13.92 -0.50 2.92
C PHE A 70 -14.62 -1.06 4.15
N VAL A 71 -14.61 -2.39 4.32
CA VAL A 71 -15.11 -3.03 5.55
C VAL A 71 -14.26 -2.61 6.75
N GLY A 72 -12.93 -2.64 6.62
CA GLY A 72 -12.00 -2.19 7.66
C GLY A 72 -12.22 -0.74 8.09
N GLU A 73 -12.53 0.16 7.14
CA GLU A 73 -12.88 1.55 7.42
C GLU A 73 -14.19 1.66 8.18
N ALA A 74 -15.24 0.98 7.70
CA ALA A 74 -16.55 0.96 8.34
C ALA A 74 -16.51 0.37 9.77
N GLU A 75 -15.59 -0.55 10.03
CA GLU A 75 -15.36 -1.15 11.35
C GLU A 75 -14.41 -0.32 12.24
N GLY A 76 -13.85 0.78 11.74
CA GLY A 76 -12.90 1.63 12.46
C GLY A 76 -11.51 1.00 12.66
N ARG A 77 -11.17 -0.01 11.86
CA ARG A 77 -9.84 -0.66 11.85
C ARG A 77 -8.88 -0.01 10.85
N VAL A 78 -9.40 0.69 9.85
CA VAL A 78 -8.66 1.46 8.86
C VAL A 78 -9.15 2.90 8.96
N SER A 79 -8.24 3.87 9.00
CA SER A 79 -8.61 5.28 9.20
C SER A 79 -9.27 5.89 7.98
N VAL A 80 -8.71 5.59 6.79
CA VAL A 80 -9.17 6.14 5.52
C VAL A 80 -8.94 5.12 4.41
N VAL A 81 -9.93 4.96 3.54
CA VAL A 81 -9.81 4.23 2.28
C VAL A 81 -10.09 5.17 1.12
N VAL A 82 -9.17 5.23 0.17
CA VAL A 82 -9.32 6.04 -1.03
C VAL A 82 -9.73 5.14 -2.19
N PRO A 83 -10.95 5.24 -2.72
CA PRO A 83 -11.35 4.52 -3.91
C PRO A 83 -10.47 4.91 -5.10
N LEU A 84 -9.81 3.93 -5.72
CA LEU A 84 -8.94 4.15 -6.88
C LEU A 84 -8.80 2.84 -7.67
N ASP A 85 -8.84 2.93 -9.00
CA ASP A 85 -8.41 1.83 -9.87
C ASP A 85 -6.90 1.65 -9.70
N ASP A 86 -6.49 0.57 -9.04
CA ASP A 86 -5.09 0.31 -8.67
C ASP A 86 -4.36 -0.62 -9.66
N ALA A 87 -5.10 -1.14 -10.66
CA ALA A 87 -4.61 -2.05 -11.69
C ALA A 87 -4.06 -1.33 -12.92
N VAL A 88 -4.18 0.00 -13.01
CA VAL A 88 -3.62 0.76 -14.13
C VAL A 88 -2.11 0.98 -14.06
N ARG A 89 -1.53 1.30 -15.22
CA ARG A 89 -0.12 1.68 -15.33
C ARG A 89 0.17 2.92 -14.48
N SER A 90 1.31 2.91 -13.80
CA SER A 90 1.74 4.00 -12.91
C SER A 90 1.74 5.40 -13.57
N ASP A 91 2.05 5.48 -14.86
CA ASP A 91 2.03 6.74 -15.64
C ASP A 91 0.65 7.43 -15.62
N TYR A 92 -0.44 6.66 -15.48
CA TYR A 92 -1.81 7.19 -15.47
C TYR A 92 -2.17 7.89 -14.15
N TYR A 93 -1.44 7.65 -13.06
CA TYR A 93 -1.66 8.39 -11.81
C TYR A 93 -1.08 9.80 -11.83
N ARG A 94 -0.26 10.17 -12.84
CA ARG A 94 0.43 11.47 -12.85
C ARG A 94 -0.49 12.69 -12.67
N PRO A 95 -1.66 12.79 -13.31
CA PRO A 95 -2.61 13.89 -13.07
C PRO A 95 -3.14 13.89 -11.63
N LEU A 96 -3.46 12.72 -11.08
CA LEU A 96 -3.93 12.56 -9.70
C LEU A 96 -2.83 12.98 -8.70
N THR A 97 -1.60 12.50 -8.87
CA THR A 97 -0.45 12.88 -8.04
C THR A 97 -0.27 14.39 -8.02
N ARG A 98 -0.32 15.05 -9.19
CA ARG A 98 -0.23 16.52 -9.28
C ARG A 98 -1.36 17.21 -8.53
N TYR A 99 -2.59 16.74 -8.72
CA TYR A 99 -3.75 17.30 -8.02
C TYR A 99 -3.59 17.20 -6.50
N VAL A 100 -3.22 16.03 -5.96
CA VAL A 100 -3.02 15.81 -4.53
C VAL A 100 -1.90 16.68 -3.98
N LEU A 101 -0.74 16.73 -4.65
CA LEU A 101 0.38 17.57 -4.21
C LEU A 101 0.05 19.07 -4.23
N ASN A 102 -0.67 19.54 -5.25
CA ASN A 102 -1.15 20.92 -5.31
C ASN A 102 -2.09 21.23 -4.12
N ARG A 103 -3.04 20.33 -3.82
CA ARG A 103 -3.99 20.48 -2.71
C ARG A 103 -3.31 20.44 -1.34
N ALA A 104 -2.22 19.70 -1.22
CA ALA A 104 -1.39 19.63 -0.02
C ALA A 104 -0.38 20.78 0.10
N CYS A 105 -0.34 21.72 -0.85
CA CYS A 105 0.68 22.77 -0.93
C CYS A 105 2.12 22.24 -1.00
N LEU A 106 2.31 21.06 -1.62
CA LEU A 106 3.59 20.37 -1.80
C LEU A 106 4.07 20.37 -3.26
N SER A 107 3.35 21.04 -4.16
CA SER A 107 3.78 21.25 -5.53
C SER A 107 4.88 22.33 -5.59
N GLN A 108 6.13 21.90 -5.76
CA GLN A 108 7.26 22.78 -6.07
C GLN A 108 7.26 23.14 -7.56
#